data_AF-A0A1Q6JCP9-F1
#
_entry.id   AF-A0A1Q6JCP9-F1
#
_cell.length_a   1.000
_cell.length_b   1.000
_cell.length_c   1.000
_cell.angle_alpha   90.00
_cell.angle_beta   90.00
_cell.angle_gamma   90.00
#
_symmetry.space_group_name_H-M   'P 1'
#
loop_
_entity.id
_entity.type
_entity.pdbx_description
1 polymer ?
#
loop_
_entity_poly.entity_id
_entity_poly.type
_entity_poly.pdbx_seq_one_letter_code
_entity_poly.pdbx_strand_id
1 'polypeptide(L)'
;EKLEEVLPVIWDELSPEARAVIDKQGVVYTDEEGDLVTSIVNQKDCVFTCYDEKGYCYCAIEKAFRAGKTDFYKPISCHLYPIRIGDYGPYKAVNYHRWDVCKAAVLLGKKENLPVYKFLKEPLVRKFGEEWYKELEVAAEELKKRGMI
;
A
#
# COMPACT_ATOMS: atom_id res chain seq x y z
N GLU A 1 16.14 6.98 -3.61
CA GLU A 1 15.81 7.97 -4.66
C GLU A 1 14.43 8.61 -4.49
N LYS A 2 13.33 8.17 -5.13
CA LYS A 2 12.04 8.92 -5.05
C LYS A 2 11.49 9.16 -3.64
N LEU A 3 11.67 8.20 -2.72
CA LEU A 3 11.29 8.36 -1.32
C LEU A 3 12.10 9.43 -0.60
N GLU A 4 13.36 9.64 -1.01
CA GLU A 4 14.24 10.66 -0.43
C GLU A 4 13.99 12.02 -1.08
N GLU A 5 13.73 12.06 -2.40
CA GLU A 5 13.39 13.28 -3.14
C GLU A 5 12.14 13.97 -2.60
N VAL A 6 11.15 13.20 -2.13
CA VAL A 6 9.91 13.75 -1.58
C VAL A 6 10.03 14.19 -0.11
N LEU A 7 11.08 13.78 0.61
CA LEU A 7 11.25 14.10 2.05
C LEU A 7 11.13 15.60 2.35
N PRO A 8 11.80 16.52 1.64
CA PRO A 8 11.72 17.95 1.94
C PRO A 8 10.29 18.51 1.82
N VAL A 9 9.45 17.92 0.98
CA VAL A 9 8.05 18.33 0.76
C VAL A 9 7.15 17.92 1.93
N ILE A 10 7.46 16.80 2.58
CA ILE A 10 6.60 16.19 3.60
C ILE A 10 7.18 16.28 5.02
N TRP A 11 8.40 16.78 5.17
CA TRP A 11 9.16 16.75 6.43
C TRP A 11 8.36 17.26 7.62
N ASP A 12 7.65 18.37 7.44
CA ASP A 12 6.88 19.02 8.51
C ASP A 12 5.61 18.25 8.91
N GLU A 13 5.14 17.34 8.06
CA GLU A 13 4.00 16.46 8.35
C GLU A 13 4.42 15.21 9.13
N LEU A 14 5.72 14.91 9.23
CA LEU A 14 6.23 13.72 9.92
C LEU A 14 6.35 13.96 11.43
N SER A 15 6.09 12.92 12.23
CA SER A 15 6.27 13.02 13.69
C SER A 15 7.75 13.18 14.07
N PRO A 16 8.06 13.76 15.25
CA PRO A 16 9.44 13.85 15.74
C PRO A 16 10.15 12.48 15.79
N GLU A 17 9.44 11.42 16.16
CA GLU A 17 9.97 10.05 16.20
C GLU A 17 10.29 9.54 14.80
N ALA A 18 9.43 9.80 13.82
CA ALA A 18 9.69 9.43 12.43
C ALA A 18 10.92 10.15 11.87
N ARG A 19 11.07 11.45 12.14
CA ARG A 19 12.25 12.24 11.75
C ARG A 19 13.52 11.68 12.39
N ALA A 20 13.50 11.42 13.70
CA ALA A 20 14.65 10.84 14.41
C ALA A 20 15.05 9.46 13.86
N VAL A 21 14.06 8.66 13.45
CA VAL A 21 14.31 7.38 12.78
C VAL A 21 14.94 7.60 11.40
N ILE A 22 14.39 8.50 10.58
CA ILE A 22 14.94 8.81 9.24
C ILE A 22 16.37 9.32 9.34
N ASP A 23 16.68 10.22 10.28
CA ASP A 23 18.03 10.76 10.48
C ASP A 23 19.05 9.66 10.86
N LYS A 24 18.59 8.61 11.54
CA LYS A 24 19.45 7.52 12.02
C LYS A 24 19.63 6.39 11.01
N GLN A 25 18.57 5.96 10.33
CA GLN A 25 18.58 4.77 9.46
C GLN A 25 18.21 5.03 8.00
N GLY A 26 17.78 6.26 7.66
CA GLY A 26 17.19 6.58 6.38
C GLY A 26 15.71 6.23 6.31
N VAL A 27 15.14 6.35 5.11
CA VAL A 27 13.72 6.05 4.84
C VAL A 27 13.42 4.57 4.62
N VAL A 28 14.46 3.76 4.42
CA VAL A 28 14.39 2.33 4.18
C VAL A 28 15.50 1.61 4.94
N TYR A 29 15.27 0.36 5.28
CA TYR A 29 16.28 -0.55 5.84
C TYR A 29 16.14 -1.94 5.22
N THR A 30 17.20 -2.75 5.32
CA THR A 30 17.15 -4.17 4.95
C THR A 30 16.67 -4.98 6.14
N ASP A 31 15.58 -5.73 5.97
CA ASP A 31 15.04 -6.58 7.02
C ASP A 31 15.78 -7.93 7.13
N GLU A 32 15.30 -8.79 8.05
CA GLU A 32 15.88 -10.11 8.32
C GLU A 32 15.77 -11.09 7.15
N GLU A 33 14.85 -10.84 6.21
CA GLU A 33 14.68 -11.63 4.98
C GLU A 33 15.58 -11.11 3.85
N GLY A 34 16.27 -10.00 4.07
CA GLY A 34 17.13 -9.34 3.08
C GLY A 34 16.38 -8.37 2.17
N ASP A 35 15.11 -8.08 2.47
CA ASP A 35 14.28 -7.21 1.66
C ASP A 35 14.44 -5.74 2.05
N LEU A 36 14.41 -4.86 1.06
CA LEU A 36 14.43 -3.41 1.27
C LEU A 36 13.01 -2.93 1.63
N VAL A 37 12.80 -2.58 2.90
CA VAL A 37 11.51 -2.17 3.44
C VAL A 37 11.55 -0.74 3.97
N THR A 38 10.39 -0.10 4.08
CA THR A 38 10.29 1.24 4.66
C THR A 38 10.60 1.20 6.14
N SER A 39 11.41 2.15 6.62
CA SER A 39 11.72 2.31 8.04
C SER A 39 10.45 2.44 8.90
N ILE A 40 10.49 1.81 10.07
CA ILE A 40 9.35 1.69 10.99
C ILE A 40 9.65 2.40 12.30
N VAL A 41 8.66 3.13 12.81
CA VAL A 41 8.66 3.75 14.14
C VAL A 41 8.06 2.77 15.14
N ASN A 42 8.83 2.41 16.16
CA ASN A 42 8.39 1.56 17.28
C ASN A 42 7.70 0.25 16.88
N GLN A 43 8.16 -0.39 15.79
CA GLN A 43 7.58 -1.62 15.24
C GLN A 43 6.07 -1.53 14.89
N LYS A 44 5.58 -0.32 14.60
CA LYS A 44 4.17 -0.06 14.26
C LYS A 44 4.03 0.63 12.92
N ASP A 45 4.30 1.92 12.89
CA ASP A 45 3.99 2.79 11.76
C ASP A 45 5.19 2.94 10.85
N CYS A 46 4.97 3.03 9.54
CA CYS A 46 6.06 3.45 8.66
C CYS A 46 6.43 4.92 8.92
N VAL A 47 7.68 5.32 8.67
CA VAL A 47 8.15 6.70 8.90
C VAL A 47 7.39 7.78 8.11
N PHE A 48 6.59 7.40 7.11
CA PHE A 48 5.74 8.33 6.34
C PHE A 48 4.31 8.45 6.86
N THR A 49 4.01 7.86 8.01
CA THR A 49 2.69 7.91 8.62
C THR A 49 2.45 9.29 9.23
N CYS A 50 1.28 9.85 8.98
CA CYS A 50 0.79 11.07 9.61
C CYS A 50 -0.68 10.89 10.01
N TYR A 51 -1.15 11.75 10.90
CA TYR A 51 -2.51 11.67 11.44
C TYR A 51 -3.23 13.00 11.27
N ASP A 52 -4.53 12.97 11.04
CA ASP A 52 -5.37 14.17 11.10
C ASP A 52 -5.85 14.45 12.54
N GLU A 53 -6.58 15.55 12.71
CA GLU A 53 -7.15 15.96 13.99
C GLU A 53 -8.18 14.97 14.57
N LYS A 54 -8.70 14.04 13.76
CA LYS A 54 -9.63 12.98 14.18
C LYS A 54 -8.91 11.68 14.53
N GLY A 55 -7.59 11.63 14.34
CA GLY A 55 -6.77 10.44 14.55
C GLY A 55 -6.83 9.44 13.39
N TYR A 56 -7.31 9.82 12.21
CA TYR A 56 -7.24 8.96 11.04
C TYR A 56 -5.80 8.90 10.51
N CYS A 57 -5.36 7.68 10.21
CA CYS A 57 -4.02 7.40 9.70
C CYS A 57 -3.94 7.66 8.20
N TYR A 58 -2.91 8.40 7.79
CA TYR A 58 -2.62 8.75 6.39
C TYR A 58 -1.14 8.53 6.06
N CYS A 59 -0.85 8.40 4.77
CA CYS A 59 0.50 8.50 4.25
C CYS A 59 0.79 9.96 3.85
N ALA A 60 1.85 10.56 4.42
CA ALA A 60 2.24 11.94 4.15
C ALA A 60 2.57 12.18 2.65
N ILE A 61 3.18 11.18 1.98
CA ILE A 61 3.45 11.21 0.54
C ILE A 61 2.15 11.28 -0.27
N GLU A 62 1.18 10.42 0.05
CA GLU A 62 -0.11 10.40 -0.64
C GLU A 62 -0.88 11.71 -0.42
N LYS A 63 -0.86 12.24 0.81
CA LYS A 63 -1.47 13.52 1.16
C LYS A 63 -0.85 14.67 0.36
N ALA A 64 0.48 14.72 0.27
CA ALA A 64 1.20 15.73 -0.50
C ALA A 64 0.89 15.64 -1.99
N PHE A 65 0.84 14.44 -2.56
CA PHE A 65 0.44 14.25 -3.96
C PHE A 65 -0.98 14.74 -4.22
N ARG A 66 -1.95 14.35 -3.39
CA ARG A 66 -3.36 14.78 -3.51
C ARG A 66 -3.52 16.30 -3.36
N ALA A 67 -2.61 16.94 -2.64
CA ALA A 67 -2.53 18.39 -2.51
C ALA A 67 -1.74 19.09 -3.64
N GLY A 68 -1.24 18.35 -4.64
CA GLY A 68 -0.46 18.89 -5.76
C GLY A 68 0.95 19.35 -5.38
N LYS A 69 1.47 18.96 -4.21
CA LYS A 69 2.81 19.36 -3.72
C LYS A 69 3.94 18.49 -4.28
N THR A 70 3.62 17.32 -4.80
CA THR A 70 4.57 16.39 -5.45
C THR A 70 3.85 15.62 -6.55
N ASP A 71 4.60 15.23 -7.59
CA ASP A 71 4.15 14.31 -8.65
C ASP A 71 4.35 12.84 -8.27
N PHE A 72 5.04 12.57 -7.16
CA PHE A 72 5.27 11.23 -6.66
C PHE A 72 4.12 10.77 -5.77
N TYR A 73 3.27 9.90 -6.34
CA TYR A 73 2.31 9.15 -5.54
C TYR A 73 3.00 8.07 -4.72
N LYS A 74 2.36 7.62 -3.63
CA LYS A 74 2.91 6.58 -2.75
C LYS A 74 3.42 5.34 -3.52
N PRO A 75 4.44 4.62 -2.98
CA PRO A 75 4.98 3.43 -3.61
C PRO A 75 3.90 2.44 -4.01
N ILE A 76 4.06 1.80 -5.18
CA ILE A 76 3.05 0.88 -5.70
C ILE A 76 2.82 -0.31 -4.77
N SER A 77 3.85 -0.77 -4.07
CA SER A 77 3.77 -1.82 -3.04
C SER A 77 2.86 -1.41 -1.87
N CYS A 78 2.96 -0.17 -1.40
CA CYS A 78 2.08 0.38 -0.38
C CYS A 78 0.65 0.56 -0.90
N HIS A 79 0.48 0.99 -2.15
CA HIS A 79 -0.86 1.21 -2.73
C HIS A 79 -1.60 -0.10 -2.97
N LEU A 80 -0.90 -1.17 -3.34
CA LEU A 80 -1.49 -2.49 -3.59
C LEU A 80 -1.87 -3.22 -2.30
N TYR A 81 -1.35 -2.83 -1.15
CA TYR A 81 -1.58 -3.54 0.10
C TYR A 81 -3.09 -3.62 0.41
N PRO A 82 -3.65 -4.82 0.72
CA PRO A 82 -2.97 -6.04 1.18
C PRO A 82 -2.53 -7.05 0.09
N ILE A 83 -2.50 -6.68 -1.19
CA ILE A 83 -1.91 -7.52 -2.23
C ILE A 83 -0.38 -7.36 -2.25
N ARG A 84 0.33 -8.49 -2.30
CA ARG A 84 1.78 -8.60 -2.48
C ARG A 84 2.07 -9.27 -3.82
N ILE A 85 3.07 -8.76 -4.53
CA ILE A 85 3.49 -9.29 -5.82
C ILE A 85 4.74 -10.13 -5.63
N GLY A 86 4.65 -11.43 -5.92
CA GLY A 86 5.79 -12.34 -5.92
C GLY A 86 6.31 -12.57 -7.34
N ASP A 87 7.63 -12.74 -7.47
CA ASP A 87 8.27 -13.03 -8.75
C ASP A 87 8.50 -14.54 -8.93
N TYR A 88 7.96 -15.13 -10.00
CA TYR A 88 8.03 -16.57 -10.29
C TYR A 88 8.50 -16.79 -11.74
N GLY A 89 9.64 -16.21 -12.08
CA GLY A 89 10.24 -16.29 -13.42
C GLY A 89 9.40 -15.52 -14.44
N PRO A 90 8.78 -16.20 -15.43
CA PRO A 90 7.93 -15.52 -16.40
C PRO A 90 6.59 -15.04 -15.82
N TYR A 91 6.22 -15.50 -14.62
CA TYR A 91 4.93 -15.20 -13.99
C TYR A 91 5.08 -14.27 -12.79
N LYS A 92 4.07 -13.44 -12.56
CA LYS A 92 3.89 -12.68 -11.32
C LYS A 92 2.74 -13.29 -10.52
N ALA A 93 2.98 -13.60 -9.25
CA ALA A 93 1.92 -14.01 -8.33
C ALA A 93 1.30 -12.78 -7.66
N VAL A 94 -0.03 -12.71 -7.66
CA VAL A 94 -0.79 -11.62 -7.04
C VAL A 94 -1.45 -12.19 -5.77
N ASN A 95 -0.76 -12.07 -4.64
CA ASN A 95 -1.10 -12.76 -3.41
C ASN A 95 -1.79 -11.82 -2.41
N TYR A 96 -2.96 -12.21 -1.90
CA TYR A 96 -3.57 -11.51 -0.78
C TYR A 96 -2.87 -11.90 0.53
N HIS A 97 -2.17 -10.94 1.14
CA HIS A 97 -1.52 -11.13 2.43
C HIS A 97 -2.55 -11.11 3.57
N ARG A 98 -2.66 -12.23 4.30
CA ARG A 98 -3.67 -12.45 5.34
C ARG A 98 -3.02 -12.49 6.72
N TRP A 99 -3.46 -11.58 7.58
CA TRP A 99 -3.03 -11.48 8.98
C TRP A 99 -4.00 -10.56 9.75
N ASP A 100 -3.74 -10.40 11.03
CA ASP A 100 -4.73 -9.91 12.00
C ASP A 100 -5.11 -8.44 11.86
N VAL A 101 -4.24 -7.57 11.35
CA VAL A 101 -4.57 -6.13 11.22
C VAL A 101 -5.64 -5.87 10.15
N CYS A 102 -5.85 -6.81 9.23
CA CYS A 102 -6.89 -6.70 8.19
C CYS A 102 -8.29 -7.06 8.70
N LYS A 103 -8.45 -7.55 9.94
CA LYS A 103 -9.73 -8.07 10.47
C LYS A 103 -10.89 -7.07 10.32
N ALA A 104 -10.68 -5.81 10.69
CA ALA A 104 -11.70 -4.78 10.58
C ALA A 104 -12.13 -4.53 9.12
N ALA A 105 -11.16 -4.45 8.20
CA ALA A 105 -11.44 -4.27 6.77
C ALA A 105 -12.18 -5.48 6.17
N VAL A 106 -11.84 -6.70 6.58
CA VAL A 106 -12.53 -7.93 6.14
C VAL A 106 -13.98 -7.95 6.62
N LEU A 107 -14.25 -7.54 7.86
CA LEU A 107 -15.62 -7.45 8.39
C LEU A 107 -16.45 -6.45 7.60
N LEU A 108 -15.90 -5.26 7.33
CA LEU A 108 -16.57 -4.25 6.52
C LEU A 108 -16.80 -4.74 5.09
N GLY A 109 -15.78 -5.29 4.44
CA GLY A 109 -15.90 -5.80 3.07
C GLY A 109 -16.96 -6.90 2.93
N LYS A 110 -17.10 -7.79 3.93
CA LYS A 110 -18.19 -8.79 3.97
C LYS A 110 -19.56 -8.13 4.11
N LYS A 111 -19.69 -7.13 4.99
CA LYS A 111 -20.94 -6.38 5.18
C LYS A 111 -21.37 -5.67 3.89
N GLU A 112 -20.42 -5.05 3.20
CA GLU A 112 -20.66 -4.30 1.96
C GLU A 112 -20.64 -5.18 0.70
N ASN A 113 -20.43 -6.49 0.85
CA ASN A 113 -20.26 -7.43 -0.26
C ASN A 113 -19.19 -6.97 -1.29
N LEU A 114 -18.09 -6.40 -0.79
CA LEU A 114 -17.01 -5.82 -1.57
C LEU A 114 -15.80 -6.77 -1.61
N PRO A 115 -15.50 -7.41 -2.75
CA PRO A 115 -14.32 -8.26 -2.88
C PRO A 115 -13.04 -7.41 -2.99
N VAL A 116 -11.91 -7.99 -2.55
CA VAL A 116 -10.61 -7.32 -2.45
C VAL A 116 -10.16 -6.70 -3.78
N TYR A 117 -10.34 -7.39 -4.90
CA TYR A 117 -9.93 -6.90 -6.21
C TYR A 117 -10.77 -5.69 -6.70
N LYS A 118 -12.00 -5.52 -6.20
CA LYS A 118 -12.82 -4.33 -6.47
C LYS A 118 -12.37 -3.16 -5.59
N PHE A 119 -12.12 -3.42 -4.31
CA PHE A 119 -11.54 -2.41 -3.39
C PHE A 119 -10.20 -1.87 -3.91
N LEU A 120 -9.35 -2.74 -4.48
CA LEU A 120 -8.04 -2.40 -5.02
C LEU A 120 -8.05 -2.06 -6.51
N LYS A 121 -9.18 -1.63 -7.09
CA LYS A 121 -9.26 -1.31 -8.53
C LYS A 121 -8.17 -0.32 -8.96
N GLU A 122 -8.10 0.83 -8.31
CA GLU A 122 -7.14 1.90 -8.64
C GLU A 122 -5.68 1.41 -8.58
N PRO A 123 -5.19 0.80 -7.48
CA PRO A 123 -3.82 0.30 -7.45
C PRO A 123 -3.53 -0.84 -8.43
N LEU A 124 -4.50 -1.74 -8.68
CA LEU A 124 -4.33 -2.83 -9.64
C LEU A 124 -4.22 -2.30 -11.08
N VAL A 125 -5.09 -1.36 -11.47
CA VAL A 125 -5.00 -0.67 -12.77
C VAL A 125 -3.68 0.09 -12.88
N ARG A 126 -3.27 0.82 -11.83
CA ARG A 126 -1.97 1.54 -11.82
C ARG A 126 -0.79 0.59 -12.04
N LYS A 127 -0.84 -0.63 -11.53
CA LYS A 127 0.26 -1.61 -11.63
C LYS A 127 0.25 -2.39 -12.95
N PHE A 128 -0.92 -2.84 -13.39
CA PHE A 128 -1.06 -3.85 -14.46
C PHE A 128 -1.79 -3.34 -15.70
N GLY A 129 -2.44 -2.17 -15.62
CA GLY A 129 -3.24 -1.58 -16.69
C GLY A 129 -4.71 -1.99 -16.66
N GLU A 130 -5.52 -1.21 -17.39
CA GLU A 130 -6.98 -1.42 -17.48
C GLU A 130 -7.35 -2.77 -18.11
N GLU A 131 -6.63 -3.19 -19.16
CA GLU A 131 -6.94 -4.46 -19.85
C GLU A 131 -6.72 -5.67 -18.93
N TRP A 132 -5.61 -5.69 -18.18
CA TRP A 132 -5.37 -6.74 -17.18
C TRP A 132 -6.45 -6.76 -16.09
N TYR A 133 -6.89 -5.59 -15.65
CA TYR A 133 -7.96 -5.50 -14.65
C TYR A 133 -9.29 -6.07 -15.18
N LYS A 134 -9.64 -5.79 -16.45
CA LYS A 134 -10.82 -6.37 -17.09
C LYS A 134 -10.74 -7.89 -17.18
N GLU A 135 -9.58 -8.45 -17.52
CA GLU A 135 -9.38 -9.91 -17.53
C GLU A 135 -9.62 -10.52 -16.14
N LEU A 136 -9.15 -9.86 -15.08
CA LEU A 136 -9.42 -10.27 -13.69
C LEU A 136 -10.92 -10.23 -13.36
N GLU A 137 -11.63 -9.19 -13.81
CA GLU A 137 -13.08 -9.08 -13.63
C GLU A 137 -13.82 -10.23 -14.32
N VAL A 138 -13.46 -10.54 -15.58
CA VAL A 138 -14.04 -11.66 -16.34
C VAL A 138 -13.79 -12.99 -15.62
N ALA A 139 -12.55 -13.23 -15.17
CA ALA A 139 -12.22 -14.45 -14.43
C ALA A 139 -13.05 -14.59 -13.14
N ALA A 140 -13.18 -13.50 -12.38
CA ALA A 140 -13.98 -13.49 -11.15
C ALA A 140 -15.47 -13.75 -11.42
N GLU A 141 -16.04 -13.19 -12.49
CA GLU A 141 -17.42 -13.44 -12.88
C GLU A 141 -17.65 -14.91 -13.26
N GLU A 142 -16.75 -15.51 -14.03
CA GLU A 142 -16.84 -16.91 -14.43
C GLU A 142 -16.70 -17.87 -13.24
N LEU A 143 -15.79 -17.59 -12.30
CA LEU A 143 -15.66 -18.38 -11.06
C LEU A 143 -16.94 -18.30 -10.22
N LYS A 144 -17.56 -17.12 -10.13
CA LYS A 144 -18.83 -16.93 -9.42
C LYS A 144 -19.98 -17.68 -10.09
N LYS A 145 -20.11 -17.63 -11.41
CA LYS A 145 -21.14 -18.39 -12.17
C LYS A 145 -21.02 -19.89 -11.93
N ARG A 146 -19.80 -20.39 -11.72
CA ARG A 146 -19.49 -21.80 -11.44
C ARG A 146 -19.59 -22.16 -9.95
N GLY A 147 -19.93 -21.21 -9.07
CA GLY A 147 -20.02 -21.43 -7.62
C GLY A 147 -18.67 -21.75 -6.96
N MET A 148 -17.56 -21.32 -7.55
CA MET A 148 -16.20 -21.54 -7.01
C MET A 148 -15.79 -20.43 -6.03
N ILE A 149 -16.45 -19.26 -6.10
CA ILE A 149 -16.33 -18.12 -5.19
C ILE A 149 -17.68 -17.47 -4.94
#